data_AF-A0A523CG06-F1
#
_entry.id   AF-A0A523CG06-F1
#
_cell.length_a   1.000
_cell.length_b   1.000
_cell.length_c   1.000
_cell.angle_alpha   90.00
_cell.angle_beta   90.00
_cell.angle_gamma   90.00
#
_symmetry.space_group_name_H-M   'P 1'
#
loop_
_entity.id
_entity.type
_entity.pdbx_description
1 polymer ?
#
loop_
_entity_poly.entity_id
_entity_poly.type
_entity_poly.pdbx_seq_one_letter_code
_entity_poly.pdbx_strand_id
1 'polypeptide(L)'
;MSQGRPFIPRDKPKFWVIAIIAGLSGLGFGLLMIGAVLLALPLLKGFFIGCFLASLATFFVSSFGLVFGMLAGRYRGLTEKPWREQVW
;
A
#
# COMPACT_ATOMS: atom_id res chain seq x y z
N MET A 1 -8.19 26.74 20.47
CA MET A 1 -8.32 25.29 20.18
C MET A 1 -7.47 25.00 18.96
N SER A 2 -6.38 24.23 19.09
CA SER A 2 -5.50 23.96 17.96
C SER A 2 -6.28 23.20 16.89
N GLN A 3 -6.32 23.74 15.67
CA GLN A 3 -6.81 23.05 14.48
C GLN A 3 -5.85 21.90 14.18
N GLY A 4 -6.01 20.80 14.90
CA GLY A 4 -5.28 19.56 14.66
C GLY A 4 -5.70 19.03 13.29
N ARG A 5 -4.94 19.37 12.27
CA ARG A 5 -5.12 18.85 10.91
C ARG A 5 -5.16 17.32 11.01
N PRO A 6 -6.17 16.65 10.43
CA PRO A 6 -6.29 15.20 10.52
C PRO A 6 -5.05 14.54 9.88
N PHE A 7 -4.35 13.70 10.64
CA PHE A 7 -3.10 13.07 10.22
C PHE A 7 -3.32 12.02 9.14
N ILE A 8 -4.41 11.24 9.20
CA ILE A 8 -4.77 10.24 8.20
C ILE A 8 -6.30 10.04 8.24
N PRO A 9 -7.04 10.10 7.12
CA PRO A 9 -8.46 9.71 7.12
C PRO A 9 -8.53 8.19 7.32
N ARG A 10 -9.10 7.70 8.44
CA ARG A 10 -9.41 6.26 8.61
C ARG A 10 -10.51 5.75 7.67
N ASP A 11 -11.07 6.67 6.89
CA ASP A 11 -12.03 6.41 5.83
C ASP A 11 -11.36 6.28 4.46
N LYS A 12 -10.01 6.36 4.36
CA LYS A 12 -9.33 5.86 3.17
C LYS A 12 -9.57 4.35 3.12
N PRO A 13 -10.10 3.82 2.01
CA PRO A 13 -10.44 2.40 1.95
C PRO A 13 -9.22 1.57 2.30
N LYS A 14 -9.41 0.49 3.06
CA LYS A 14 -8.33 -0.46 3.43
C LYS A 14 -7.40 -0.77 2.26
N PHE A 15 -7.97 -0.83 1.06
CA PHE A 15 -7.29 -0.92 -0.22
C PHE A 15 -6.20 0.13 -0.49
N TRP A 16 -6.36 1.40 -0.07
CA TRP A 16 -5.34 2.44 -0.16
C TRP A 16 -4.12 2.12 0.70
N VAL A 17 -4.35 1.73 1.96
CA VAL A 17 -3.27 1.38 2.88
C VAL A 17 -2.53 0.15 2.37
N ILE A 18 -3.28 -0.88 1.96
CA ILE A 18 -2.71 -2.10 1.38
C ILE A 18 -1.91 -1.76 0.10
N ALA A 19 -2.45 -0.91 -0.78
CA ALA A 19 -1.74 -0.48 -1.98
C ALA A 19 -0.42 0.22 -1.62
N ILE A 20 -0.42 1.17 -0.68
CA ILE A 20 0.83 1.85 -0.30
C ILE A 20 1.85 0.88 0.30
N ILE A 21 1.44 0.04 1.24
CA ILE A 21 2.34 -0.93 1.86
C ILE A 21 2.90 -1.88 0.80
N ALA A 22 2.05 -2.43 -0.07
CA ALA A 22 2.46 -3.32 -1.15
C ALA A 22 3.42 -2.62 -2.14
N GLY A 23 3.16 -1.36 -2.49
CA GLY A 23 4.03 -0.56 -3.34
C GLY A 23 5.41 -0.32 -2.72
N LEU A 24 5.45 0.08 -1.45
CA LEU A 24 6.70 0.30 -0.72
C LEU A 24 7.49 -1.01 -0.51
N SER A 25 6.81 -2.09 -0.15
CA SER A 25 7.42 -3.42 -0.06
C SER A 25 7.98 -3.87 -1.41
N GLY A 26 7.23 -3.67 -2.50
CA GLY A 26 7.70 -3.93 -3.86
C GLY A 26 8.97 -3.15 -4.18
N LEU A 27 9.01 -1.85 -3.92
CA LEU A 27 10.23 -1.05 -4.11
C LEU A 27 11.40 -1.58 -3.28
N GLY A 28 11.17 -1.93 -2.02
CA GLY A 28 12.18 -2.54 -1.14
C GLY A 28 12.74 -3.84 -1.71
N PHE A 29 11.88 -4.77 -2.12
CA PHE A 29 12.31 -6.03 -2.74
C PHE A 29 13.02 -5.81 -4.08
N GLY A 30 12.61 -4.80 -4.86
CA GLY A 30 13.31 -4.41 -6.09
C GLY A 30 14.74 -3.96 -5.82
N LEU A 31 14.97 -3.13 -4.79
CA LEU A 31 16.31 -2.72 -4.37
C LEU A 31 17.15 -3.90 -3.87
N LEU A 32 16.56 -4.79 -3.07
CA LEU A 32 17.24 -5.99 -2.57
C LEU A 32 17.59 -6.96 -3.70
N MET A 33 16.74 -7.07 -4.72
CA MET A 33 17.04 -7.83 -5.94
C MET A 33 18.26 -7.28 -6.66
N ILE A 34 18.39 -5.95 -6.79
CA ILE A 34 19.60 -5.32 -7.38
C ILE A 34 20.84 -5.69 -6.55
N GLY A 35 20.76 -5.61 -5.22
CA GLY A 35 21.84 -6.05 -4.33
C GLY A 35 22.22 -7.52 -4.51
N ALA A 36 21.24 -8.41 -4.65
CA ALA A 36 21.48 -9.84 -4.89
C ALA A 36 22.14 -10.11 -6.26
N VAL A 37 21.84 -9.30 -7.28
CA VAL A 37 22.52 -9.36 -8.59
C VAL A 37 23.96 -8.93 -8.47
N LEU A 38 24.24 -7.82 -7.77
CA LEU A 38 25.59 -7.30 -7.58
C LEU A 38 26.49 -8.27 -6.80
N LEU A 39 25.93 -9.03 -5.86
CA LEU A 39 26.64 -10.03 -5.07
C LEU A 39 26.64 -11.44 -5.69
N ALA A 40 26.10 -11.60 -6.90
CA ALA A 40 25.98 -12.88 -7.60
C ALA A 40 25.32 -13.99 -6.75
N LEU A 41 24.23 -13.67 -6.04
CA LEU A 41 23.46 -14.59 -5.19
C LEU A 41 22.17 -15.05 -5.90
N PRO A 42 22.20 -16.12 -6.73
CA PRO A 42 21.08 -16.49 -7.61
C PRO A 42 19.82 -16.94 -6.87
N LEU A 43 19.97 -17.67 -5.75
CA LEU A 43 18.83 -18.11 -4.94
C LEU A 43 18.10 -16.91 -4.31
N LEU A 44 18.87 -15.96 -3.77
CA LEU A 44 18.33 -14.77 -3.12
C LEU A 44 17.66 -13.84 -4.14
N LYS A 45 18.23 -13.73 -5.34
CA LYS A 45 17.62 -13.05 -6.49
C LYS A 45 16.25 -13.64 -6.82
N GLY A 46 16.15 -14.96 -6.95
CA GLY A 46 14.89 -15.65 -7.25
C GLY A 46 13.82 -15.39 -6.20
N PHE A 47 14.21 -15.45 -4.92
CA PHE A 47 13.33 -15.14 -3.79
C PHE A 47 12.81 -13.69 -3.86
N PHE A 48 13.69 -12.70 -4.04
CA PHE A 48 13.28 -11.29 -4.12
C PHE A 48 12.43 -10.98 -5.35
N ILE A 49 12.66 -11.63 -6.49
CA ILE A 49 11.76 -11.54 -7.65
C ILE A 49 10.36 -12.03 -7.28
N GLY A 50 10.25 -13.19 -6.60
CA GLY A 50 8.96 -13.71 -6.15
C GLY A 50 8.23 -12.73 -5.22
N CYS A 51 8.93 -12.20 -4.22
CA CYS A 51 8.37 -11.20 -3.30
C CYS A 51 7.99 -9.89 -4.00
N PHE A 52 8.78 -9.45 -4.97
CA PHE A 52 8.50 -8.27 -5.79
C PHE A 52 7.20 -8.46 -6.59
N LEU A 53 7.07 -9.59 -7.29
CA LEU A 53 5.88 -9.90 -8.09
C LEU A 53 4.62 -10.04 -7.22
N ALA A 54 4.73 -10.69 -6.05
CA ALA A 54 3.62 -10.79 -5.11
C ALA A 54 3.18 -9.41 -4.58
N SER A 55 4.15 -8.53 -4.27
CA SER A 55 3.90 -7.16 -3.84
C SER A 55 3.24 -6.35 -4.96
N LEU A 56 3.72 -6.50 -6.19
CA LEU A 56 3.16 -5.83 -7.37
C LEU A 56 1.73 -6.30 -7.66
N ALA A 57 1.45 -7.60 -7.58
CA ALA A 57 0.10 -8.15 -7.74
C ALA A 57 -0.85 -7.60 -6.68
N THR A 58 -0.42 -7.58 -5.41
CA THR A 58 -1.20 -7.04 -4.29
C THR A 58 -1.47 -5.54 -4.47
N PHE A 59 -0.47 -4.79 -4.94
CA PHE A 59 -0.59 -3.37 -5.27
C PHE A 59 -1.68 -3.13 -6.33
N PHE A 60 -1.64 -3.88 -7.43
CA PHE A 60 -2.62 -3.74 -8.50
C PHE A 60 -4.03 -4.11 -8.06
N VAL A 61 -4.21 -5.27 -7.41
CA VAL A 61 -5.52 -5.71 -6.92
C VAL A 61 -6.13 -4.66 -5.97
N SER A 62 -5.31 -4.13 -5.06
CA SER A 62 -5.76 -3.14 -4.09
C SER A 62 -6.08 -1.79 -4.75
N SER A 63 -5.24 -1.36 -5.70
CA SER A 63 -5.47 -0.13 -6.46
C SER A 63 -6.74 -0.21 -7.31
N PHE A 64 -6.99 -1.35 -7.95
CA PHE A 64 -8.23 -1.60 -8.69
C PHE A 64 -9.46 -1.57 -7.76
N GLY A 65 -9.38 -2.24 -6.60
CA GLY A 65 -10.46 -2.21 -5.61
C GLY A 65 -10.77 -0.80 -5.11
N LEU A 66 -9.74 0.03 -4.95
CA LEU A 66 -9.87 1.43 -4.57
C LEU A 66 -10.57 2.25 -5.67
N VAL A 67 -10.09 2.16 -6.92
CA VAL A 67 -10.67 2.90 -8.05
C VAL A 67 -12.13 2.50 -8.26
N PHE A 68 -12.42 1.19 -8.23
CA PHE A 68 -13.79 0.70 -8.33
C PHE A 68 -14.68 1.22 -7.19
N GLY A 69 -14.18 1.21 -5.95
CA GLY A 69 -14.92 1.77 -4.81
C GLY A 69 -15.19 3.27 -4.94
N MET A 70 -14.26 4.03 -5.54
CA MET A 70 -14.46 5.46 -5.83
C MET A 70 -15.55 5.65 -6.90
N LEU A 71 -15.48 4.90 -8.00
CA LEU A 71 -16.44 4.97 -9.11
C LEU A 71 -17.85 4.54 -8.67
N ALA A 72 -17.96 3.49 -7.85
CA ALA A 72 -19.21 3.03 -7.26
C ALA A 72 -19.81 4.00 -6.23
N GLY A 73 -19.11 5.10 -5.92
CA GLY A 73 -19.57 6.09 -4.95
C GLY A 73 -19.52 5.61 -3.50
N ARG A 74 -18.86 4.47 -3.21
CA ARG A 74 -18.76 3.87 -1.86
C ARG A 74 -18.12 4.82 -0.83
N TYR A 75 -17.41 5.84 -1.31
CA TYR A 75 -16.68 6.82 -0.51
C TYR A 75 -17.34 8.22 -0.50
N ARG A 76 -18.53 8.40 -1.10
CA ARG A 76 -19.18 9.72 -1.25
C ARG A 76 -19.80 10.30 0.03
N GLY A 77 -19.71 9.61 1.18
CA GLY A 77 -20.29 10.06 2.45
C GLY A 77 -19.38 9.87 3.66
N LEU A 78 -18.07 9.76 3.43
CA LEU A 78 -17.09 9.59 4.50
C LEU A 78 -16.95 10.91 5.26
N THR A 79 -17.16 10.86 6.58
CA THR A 79 -17.07 12.02 7.46
C THR A 79 -15.70 12.07 8.10
N GLU A 80 -15.08 13.25 8.13
CA GLU A 80 -13.78 13.42 8.75
C GLU A 80 -13.89 13.18 10.27
N LYS A 81 -13.26 12.10 10.75
CA LYS A 81 -13.16 11.81 12.19
C LYS A 81 -11.78 12.18 12.74
N PRO A 82 -11.69 12.79 13.94
CA PRO A 82 -10.44 13.01 14.66
C PRO A 82 -9.67 11.70 14.85
N TRP A 83 -8.33 11.73 14.75
CA TRP A 83 -7.49 10.53 14.78
C TRP A 83 -7.68 9.62 16.01
N ARG A 84 -8.13 10.21 17.14
CA ARG A 84 -8.41 9.51 18.40
C ARG A 84 -9.69 8.67 18.39
N GLU A 85 -10.67 9.06 17.57
CA GLU A 85 -12.01 8.44 17.50
C GLU A 85 -12.14 7.42 16.37
N GLN A 86 -11.15 7.46 15.50
CA GLN A 86 -10.95 6.49 14.48
C GLN A 86 -10.58 5.16 15.21
N VAL A 87 -11.44 4.15 15.22
CA VAL A 87 -11.21 2.80 15.81
C VAL A 87 -11.11 1.79 14.67
N TRP A 88 -10.24 0.78 14.80
CA TRP A 88 -9.98 -0.23 13.76
C TRP A 88 -10.99 -1.37 13.78
#